data_AF-D5ASD2-F1
#
_entry.id   AF-D5ASD2-F1
#
_cell.length_a   1.000
_cell.length_b   1.000
_cell.length_c   1.000
_cell.angle_alpha   90.00
_cell.angle_beta   90.00
_cell.angle_gamma   90.00
#
_symmetry.space_group_name_H-M   'P 1'
#
loop_
_entity.id
_entity.type
_entity.pdbx_description
1 polymer ?
#
loop_
_entity_poly.entity_id
_entity_poly.type
_entity_poly.pdbx_seq_one_letter_code
_entity_poly.pdbx_strand_id
1 'polypeptide(L)'
;MCAKPFHANDLGNHALREAQRVATALAEAGPSATDLISAPTMHAWIGVQDTRFGGAILMGRPEGHPVCRGPVSHTSRLCGLDPDLTWARTMTRWYRLGVPADPGEVSFYALRYGIPRDLILGPDRLRDAISWV
;
A
#
# COMPACT_ATOMS: atom_id res chain seq x y z
N MET A 1 3.30 36.87 -25.25
CA MET A 1 2.99 35.88 -24.18
C MET A 1 2.47 34.64 -24.86
N CYS A 2 3.28 33.58 -24.96
CA CYS A 2 2.83 32.30 -25.51
C CYS A 2 2.46 31.39 -24.33
N ALA A 3 1.19 31.01 -24.22
CA ALA A 3 0.75 30.01 -23.27
C ALA A 3 1.45 28.67 -23.62
N LYS A 4 2.15 28.08 -22.66
CA LYS A 4 2.76 26.75 -22.87
C LYS A 4 1.62 25.72 -23.05
N PRO A 5 1.77 24.74 -23.94
CA PRO A 5 0.77 23.70 -24.12
C PRO A 5 0.66 22.87 -22.83
N PHE A 6 -0.55 22.71 -22.31
CA PHE A 6 -0.87 21.82 -21.21
C PHE A 6 -0.77 20.37 -21.72
N HIS A 7 0.17 19.57 -21.22
CA HIS A 7 0.28 18.16 -21.59
C HIS A 7 -0.60 17.30 -20.68
N ALA A 8 -1.35 16.36 -21.26
CA ALA A 8 -2.21 15.42 -20.52
C ALA A 8 -1.47 14.62 -19.42
N ASN A 9 -0.14 14.49 -19.54
CA ASN A 9 0.74 13.89 -18.55
C ASN A 9 0.83 14.71 -17.24
N ASP A 10 0.72 16.04 -17.31
CA ASP A 10 0.77 16.92 -16.13
C ASP A 10 -0.52 16.86 -15.30
N LEU A 11 -1.68 16.72 -15.97
CA LEU A 11 -2.98 16.51 -15.31
C LEU A 11 -3.02 15.18 -14.57
N GLY A 12 -2.52 14.10 -15.20
CA GLY A 12 -2.43 12.78 -14.57
C GLY A 12 -1.53 12.77 -13.33
N ASN A 13 -0.39 13.46 -13.42
CA ASN A 13 0.54 13.60 -12.29
C ASN A 13 -0.03 14.46 -11.16
N HIS A 14 -0.78 15.51 -11.48
CA HIS A 14 -1.42 16.36 -10.48
C HIS A 14 -2.55 15.62 -9.75
N ALA A 15 -3.44 14.94 -10.49
CA ALA A 15 -4.52 14.17 -9.90
C ALA A 15 -4.01 13.03 -9.01
N LEU A 16 -2.92 12.34 -9.42
CA LEU A 16 -2.30 11.29 -8.62
C LEU A 16 -1.70 11.84 -7.32
N ARG A 17 -1.01 13.00 -7.38
CA ARG A 17 -0.45 13.67 -6.21
C ARG A 17 -1.52 14.13 -5.25
N GLU A 18 -2.62 14.68 -5.78
CA GLU A 18 -3.74 15.10 -4.94
C GLU A 18 -4.43 13.91 -4.30
N ALA A 19 -4.66 12.82 -5.05
CA ALA A 19 -5.20 11.59 -4.49
C ALA A 19 -4.30 11.02 -3.39
N GLN A 20 -2.98 11.06 -3.58
CA GLN A 20 -2.00 10.66 -2.56
C GLN A 20 -2.09 11.55 -1.32
N ARG A 21 -2.14 12.87 -1.48
CA ARG A 21 -2.26 13.84 -0.38
C ARG A 21 -3.53 13.59 0.45
N VAL A 22 -4.66 13.38 -0.22
CA VAL A 22 -5.94 13.07 0.44
C VAL A 22 -5.86 11.73 1.16
N ALA A 23 -5.28 10.69 0.54
CA ALA A 23 -5.14 9.38 1.16
C ALA A 23 -4.23 9.41 2.39
N THR A 24 -3.15 10.19 2.37
CA THR A 24 -2.27 10.40 3.54
C THR A 24 -3.01 11.15 4.65
N ALA A 25 -3.74 12.23 4.34
CA ALA A 25 -4.52 12.96 5.35
C ALA A 25 -5.61 12.07 5.99
N LEU A 26 -6.25 11.19 5.22
CA LEU A 26 -7.17 10.19 5.77
C LEU A 26 -6.46 9.19 6.68
N ALA A 27 -5.25 8.76 6.31
CA ALA A 27 -4.46 7.85 7.13
C ALA A 27 -4.07 8.48 8.48
N GLU A 28 -3.69 9.76 8.48
CA GLU A 28 -3.37 10.53 9.69
C GLU A 28 -4.58 10.66 10.62
N ALA A 29 -5.78 10.86 10.07
CA ALA A 29 -7.02 10.90 10.84
C ALA A 29 -7.43 9.52 11.39
N GLY A 30 -6.98 8.45 10.74
CA GLY A 30 -7.36 7.08 11.04
C GLY A 30 -8.73 6.69 10.46
N PRO A 31 -9.01 5.39 10.29
CA PRO A 31 -10.28 4.91 9.78
C PRO A 31 -11.39 5.01 10.84
N SER A 32 -12.63 5.23 10.38
CA SER A 32 -13.80 4.99 11.23
C SER A 32 -14.09 3.49 11.36
N ALA A 33 -14.96 3.11 12.31
CA ALA A 33 -15.43 1.73 12.41
C ALA A 33 -16.10 1.24 11.12
N THR A 34 -16.87 2.09 10.45
CA THR A 34 -17.55 1.78 9.18
C THR A 34 -16.55 1.55 8.04
N ASP A 35 -15.46 2.31 8.00
CA ASP A 35 -14.38 2.10 7.02
C ASP A 35 -13.81 0.69 7.15
N LEU A 36 -13.54 0.23 8.37
CA LEU A 36 -12.94 -1.08 8.62
C LEU A 36 -13.90 -2.25 8.44
N ILE A 37 -15.19 -2.09 8.75
CA ILE A 37 -16.20 -3.14 8.55
C ILE A 37 -16.29 -3.55 7.07
N SER A 38 -16.20 -2.57 6.17
CA SER A 38 -16.26 -2.80 4.73
C SER A 38 -14.90 -3.11 4.09
N ALA A 39 -13.80 -2.97 4.85
CA ALA A 39 -12.46 -3.14 4.34
C ALA A 39 -12.09 -4.63 4.14
N PRO A 40 -11.45 -4.98 3.00
CA PRO A 40 -10.86 -6.28 2.82
C PRO A 40 -9.76 -6.52 3.86
N THR A 41 -9.57 -7.79 4.21
CA THR A 41 -8.46 -8.19 5.08
C THR A 41 -7.27 -8.60 4.22
N MET A 42 -6.08 -8.11 4.53
CA MET A 42 -4.83 -8.58 3.93
C MET A 42 -4.14 -9.54 4.90
N HIS A 43 -4.02 -10.80 4.51
CA HIS A 43 -3.36 -11.85 5.29
C HIS A 43 -1.97 -12.16 4.74
N ALA A 44 -1.11 -12.73 5.60
CA ALA A 44 0.23 -13.19 5.25
C ALA A 44 0.97 -12.11 4.44
N TRP A 45 0.92 -10.87 4.93
CA TRP A 45 1.37 -9.72 4.16
C TRP A 45 2.84 -9.42 4.40
N ILE A 46 3.50 -8.87 3.38
CA ILE A 46 4.82 -8.27 3.42
C ILE A 46 4.75 -6.82 2.95
N GLY A 47 5.63 -5.98 3.48
CA GLY A 47 5.96 -4.70 2.88
C GLY A 47 6.95 -4.89 1.73
N VAL A 48 6.77 -4.16 0.64
CA VAL A 48 7.72 -4.14 -0.47
C VAL A 48 8.00 -2.69 -0.84
N GLN A 49 9.28 -2.33 -0.89
CA GLN A 49 9.73 -1.03 -1.37
C GLN A 49 9.39 -0.90 -2.86
N ASP A 50 8.66 0.15 -3.22
CA ASP A 50 8.34 0.46 -4.62
C ASP A 50 9.50 1.27 -5.23
N THR A 51 10.32 0.61 -6.03
CA THR A 51 11.46 1.25 -6.72
C THR A 51 11.06 2.09 -7.91
N ARG A 52 9.83 1.96 -8.42
CA ARG A 52 9.37 2.69 -9.61
C ARG A 52 8.88 4.07 -9.26
N PHE A 53 8.17 4.20 -8.15
CA PHE A 53 7.55 5.47 -7.77
C PHE A 53 7.97 5.97 -6.38
N GLY A 54 8.72 5.17 -5.61
CA GLY A 54 9.07 5.46 -4.22
C GLY A 54 7.97 5.05 -3.24
N GLY A 55 8.33 5.00 -1.95
CA GLY A 55 7.47 4.51 -0.87
C GLY A 55 7.35 2.99 -0.84
N ALA A 56 6.26 2.48 -0.26
CA ALA A 56 6.02 1.06 -0.10
C ALA A 56 4.64 0.63 -0.61
N ILE A 57 4.50 -0.65 -0.91
CA ILE A 57 3.23 -1.36 -1.16
C ILE A 57 3.12 -2.55 -0.22
N LEU A 58 1.90 -3.05 -0.02
CA LEU A 58 1.68 -4.34 0.62
C LEU A 58 1.50 -5.41 -0.45
N MET A 59 2.09 -6.58 -0.22
CA MET A 59 1.80 -7.80 -0.97
C MET A 59 1.33 -8.88 0.00
N GLY A 60 0.25 -9.57 -0.31
CA GLY A 60 -0.31 -10.63 0.55
C GLY A 60 -1.57 -11.22 -0.04
N ARG A 61 -2.35 -11.92 0.78
CA ARG A 61 -3.57 -12.60 0.34
C ARG A 61 -4.80 -11.77 0.73
N PRO A 62 -5.53 -11.18 -0.22
CA PRO A 62 -6.73 -10.43 0.09
C PRO A 62 -7.92 -11.37 0.35
N GLU A 63 -8.66 -11.10 1.42
CA GLU A 63 -9.94 -11.73 1.74
C GLU A 63 -11.06 -10.67 1.72
N GLY A 64 -12.23 -11.03 1.19
CA GLY A 64 -13.37 -10.12 1.09
C GLY A 64 -13.18 -8.99 0.06
N HIS A 65 -12.12 -9.05 -0.77
CA HIS A 65 -11.87 -8.04 -1.78
C HIS A 65 -12.83 -8.20 -2.97
N PRO A 66 -13.52 -7.14 -3.41
CA PRO A 66 -14.62 -7.25 -4.38
C PRO A 66 -14.17 -7.70 -5.78
N VAL A 67 -12.91 -7.40 -6.15
CA VAL A 67 -12.37 -7.64 -7.50
C VAL A 67 -11.25 -8.68 -7.51
N CYS A 68 -10.18 -8.49 -6.72
CA CYS A 68 -9.07 -9.43 -6.59
C CYS A 68 -9.50 -10.73 -5.89
N ARG A 69 -9.45 -11.85 -6.64
CA ARG A 69 -9.70 -13.21 -6.14
C ARG A 69 -8.47 -14.13 -6.28
N GLY A 70 -7.33 -13.57 -6.66
CA GLY A 70 -6.08 -14.31 -6.82
C GLY A 70 -5.47 -14.70 -5.45
N PRO A 71 -4.57 -15.70 -5.43
CA PRO A 71 -3.98 -16.20 -4.18
C PRO A 71 -3.11 -15.15 -3.49
N VAL A 72 -2.56 -14.19 -4.26
CA VAL A 72 -1.76 -13.06 -3.78
C VAL A 72 -2.09 -11.83 -4.61
N SER A 73 -2.10 -10.65 -3.99
CA SER A 73 -2.28 -9.35 -4.62
C SER A 73 -1.28 -8.36 -4.05
N HIS A 74 -0.91 -7.35 -4.85
CA HIS A 74 -0.24 -6.16 -4.36
C HIS A 74 -1.23 -4.99 -4.31
N THR A 75 -1.05 -4.11 -3.32
CA THR A 75 -1.86 -2.91 -3.19
C THR A 75 -1.34 -1.78 -4.07
N SER A 76 -2.13 -0.71 -4.18
CA SER A 76 -1.58 0.61 -4.51
C SER A 76 -0.63 1.10 -3.39
N ARG A 77 0.06 2.23 -3.62
CA ARG A 77 1.00 2.80 -2.64
C ARG A 77 0.37 2.91 -1.25
N LEU A 78 1.14 2.51 -0.25
CA LEU A 78 0.84 2.66 1.16
C LEU A 78 0.97 4.13 1.56
N CYS A 79 -0.11 4.68 2.12
CA CYS A 79 -0.24 6.08 2.52
C CYS A 79 -0.23 6.24 4.04
N GLY A 80 -0.51 5.16 4.77
CA GLY A 80 -0.32 5.08 6.21
C GLY A 80 -0.60 3.68 6.75
N LEU A 81 -0.14 3.46 7.96
CA LEU A 81 -0.14 2.16 8.63
C LEU A 81 -0.38 2.40 10.12
N ASP A 82 -1.23 1.58 10.69
CA ASP A 82 -1.46 1.54 12.13
C ASP A 82 -0.19 1.16 12.89
N PRO A 83 0.18 1.84 14.00
CA PRO A 83 1.32 1.44 14.82
C PRO A 83 1.23 -0.01 15.31
N ASP A 84 0.02 -0.45 15.66
CA ASP A 84 -0.29 -1.81 16.12
C ASP A 84 -0.53 -2.79 14.95
N LEU A 85 -0.35 -2.34 13.71
CA LEU A 85 -0.47 -3.13 12.48
C LEU A 85 -1.86 -3.77 12.32
N THR A 86 -2.91 -3.10 12.76
CA THR A 86 -4.29 -3.61 12.61
C THR A 86 -4.98 -3.14 11.33
N TRP A 87 -4.51 -2.04 10.72
CA TRP A 87 -5.03 -1.52 9.46
C TRP A 87 -3.94 -0.83 8.62
N ALA A 88 -4.23 -0.69 7.33
CA ALA A 88 -3.44 0.07 6.38
C ALA A 88 -4.32 0.97 5.51
N ARG A 89 -3.83 2.18 5.20
CA ARG A 89 -4.40 3.07 4.19
C ARG A 89 -3.54 3.03 2.94
N THR A 90 -4.16 2.73 1.80
CA THR A 90 -3.52 2.82 0.48
C THR A 90 -4.12 4.00 -0.30
N MET A 91 -3.64 4.26 -1.52
CA MET A 91 -4.23 5.34 -2.33
C MET A 91 -5.74 5.17 -2.50
N THR A 92 -6.19 3.94 -2.72
CA THR A 92 -7.58 3.67 -3.11
C THR A 92 -8.45 3.12 -2.00
N ARG A 93 -7.89 2.43 -1.00
CA ARG A 93 -8.68 1.65 -0.02
C ARG A 93 -8.03 1.58 1.36
N TRP A 94 -8.88 1.34 2.35
CA TRP A 94 -8.52 0.79 3.64
C TRP A 94 -8.37 -0.74 3.54
N TYR A 95 -7.45 -1.28 4.32
CA TYR A 95 -7.31 -2.72 4.57
C TYR A 95 -7.30 -2.96 6.07
N ARG A 96 -7.98 -4.02 6.51
CA ARG A 96 -7.67 -4.67 7.79
C ARG A 96 -6.43 -5.52 7.58
N LEU A 97 -5.53 -5.52 8.55
CA LEU A 97 -4.33 -6.34 8.49
C LEU A 97 -4.52 -7.57 9.36
N GLY A 98 -4.38 -8.73 8.73
CA GLY A 98 -4.25 -10.00 9.44
C GLY A 98 -2.80 -10.21 9.90
N VAL A 99 -2.49 -11.45 10.25
CA VAL A 99 -1.12 -11.83 10.65
C VAL A 99 -0.16 -11.55 9.48
N PRO A 100 1.00 -10.89 9.73
CA PRO A 100 2.06 -10.72 8.74
C PRO A 100 2.58 -12.07 8.25
N ALA A 101 3.23 -12.08 7.09
CA ALA A 101 3.81 -13.30 6.54
C ALA A 101 4.90 -13.87 7.45
N ASP A 102 4.92 -15.18 7.66
CA ASP A 102 6.01 -15.85 8.36
C ASP A 102 7.30 -15.91 7.51
N PRO A 103 8.48 -16.26 8.08
CA PRO A 103 9.73 -16.31 7.31
C PRO A 103 9.72 -17.25 6.09
N GLY A 104 8.94 -18.34 6.14
CA GLY A 104 8.73 -19.26 5.04
C GLY A 104 7.89 -18.64 3.93
N GLU A 105 6.80 -17.96 4.29
CA GLU A 105 5.94 -17.22 3.36
C GLU A 105 6.68 -16.04 2.71
N VAL A 106 7.48 -15.29 3.47
CA VAL A 106 8.36 -14.24 2.93
C VAL A 106 9.31 -14.81 1.87
N SER A 107 9.95 -15.95 2.18
CA SER A 107 10.85 -16.62 1.23
C SER A 107 10.11 -17.15 0.01
N PHE A 108 8.89 -17.67 0.19
CA PHE A 108 8.03 -18.08 -0.91
C PHE A 108 7.70 -16.89 -1.82
N TYR A 109 7.32 -15.73 -1.29
CA TYR A 109 7.04 -14.54 -2.09
C TYR A 109 8.26 -14.02 -2.83
N ALA A 110 9.40 -13.94 -2.15
CA ALA A 110 10.67 -13.52 -2.75
C ALA A 110 11.01 -14.37 -3.98
N LEU A 111 10.94 -15.69 -3.86
CA LEU A 111 11.26 -16.62 -4.94
C LEU A 111 10.16 -16.65 -6.01
N ARG A 112 8.90 -16.76 -5.62
CA ARG A 112 7.77 -16.96 -6.55
C ARG A 112 7.51 -15.75 -7.42
N TYR A 113 7.70 -14.55 -6.88
CA TYR A 113 7.43 -13.27 -7.54
C TYR A 113 8.70 -12.52 -7.92
N GLY A 114 9.88 -13.10 -7.67
CA GLY A 114 11.18 -12.51 -8.03
C GLY A 114 11.43 -11.18 -7.34
N ILE A 115 11.04 -11.06 -6.06
CA ILE A 115 11.23 -9.84 -5.26
C ILE A 115 12.62 -9.91 -4.62
N PRO A 116 13.53 -8.97 -4.94
CA PRO A 116 14.82 -8.86 -4.27
C PRO A 116 14.63 -8.73 -2.75
N ARG A 117 15.41 -9.48 -1.97
CA ARG A 117 15.25 -9.53 -0.50
C ARG A 117 15.48 -8.18 0.18
N ASP A 118 16.32 -7.34 -0.41
CA ASP A 118 16.62 -5.98 0.05
C ASP A 118 15.43 -5.01 -0.13
N LEU A 119 14.48 -5.34 -1.02
CA LEU A 119 13.23 -4.59 -1.20
C LEU A 119 12.11 -5.07 -0.28
N ILE A 120 12.28 -6.19 0.42
CA ILE A 120 11.29 -6.68 1.38
C ILE A 120 11.46 -5.91 2.69
N LEU A 121 10.38 -5.29 3.12
CA LEU A 121 10.32 -4.49 4.34
C LEU A 121 9.63 -5.31 5.43
N GLY A 122 10.37 -5.60 6.49
CA GLY A 122 9.76 -6.08 7.74
C GLY A 122 8.87 -5.01 8.36
N PRO A 123 7.98 -5.36 9.30
CA PRO A 123 6.99 -4.43 9.85
C PRO A 123 7.59 -3.12 10.38
N ASP A 124 8.74 -3.19 11.05
CA ASP A 124 9.40 -1.99 11.57
C ASP A 124 9.91 -1.07 10.45
N ARG A 125 10.61 -1.62 9.45
CA ARG A 125 11.10 -0.84 8.30
C ARG A 125 9.98 -0.32 7.41
N LEU A 126 8.84 -1.02 7.38
CA LEU A 126 7.67 -0.58 6.65
C LEU A 126 7.08 0.71 7.24
N ARG A 127 7.14 0.89 8.56
CA ARG A 127 6.76 2.15 9.22
C ARG A 127 7.66 3.30 8.75
N ASP A 128 8.97 3.10 8.72
CA ASP A 128 9.90 4.13 8.24
C ASP A 128 9.65 4.48 6.77
N ALA A 129 9.24 3.50 5.96
CA ALA A 129 8.98 3.69 4.53
C ALA A 129 7.69 4.48 4.21
N ILE A 130 6.79 4.66 5.19
CA ILE A 130 5.57 5.49 5.03
C ILE A 130 5.73 6.90 5.63
N SER A 131 6.75 7.14 6.45
CA SER A 131 6.98 8.41 7.16
C SER A 131 7.63 9.50 6.30
N TRP A 132 7.55 9.44 4.97
CA TRP A 132 8.17 10.42 4.09
C TRP A 132 7.16 11.50 3.67
N VAL A 133 7.09 12.56 4.50
CA VAL A 133 6.76 13.93 4.08
C VAL A 133 8.06 14.71 3.98
#